data_AF-A0A948QKW2-F1
#
_entry.id   AF-A0A948QKW2-F1
#
_cell.length_a   1.000
_cell.length_b   1.000
_cell.length_c   1.000
_cell.angle_alpha   90.00
_cell.angle_beta   90.00
_cell.angle_gamma   90.00
#
_symmetry.space_group_name_H-M   'P 1'
#
loop_
_entity.id
_entity.type
_entity.pdbx_description
1 polymer ?
#
loop_
_entity_poly.entity_id
_entity_poly.type
_entity_poly.pdbx_seq_one_letter_code
_entity_poly.pdbx_strand_id
1 'polypeptide(L)'
;MHTDKVLSHLKKHGQLLDLEIAAATGIALPQVRKSLADLATRKEISQCSVTHFNGDKRIDGFQCRISGYIPPVAPGRKAGSNKSASSD
;
A
#
# COMPACT_ATOMS: atom_id res chain seq x y z
N MET A 1 12.50 -2.36 16.02
CA MET A 1 11.91 -1.96 14.72
C MET A 1 10.70 -2.83 14.45
N HIS A 2 9.60 -2.28 13.93
CA HIS A 2 8.34 -3.03 13.75
C HIS A 2 8.08 -3.39 12.28
N THR A 3 9.15 -3.56 11.50
CA THR A 3 9.11 -3.68 10.03
C THR A 3 8.28 -4.88 9.58
N ASP A 4 8.39 -6.02 10.28
CA ASP A 4 7.70 -7.26 9.88
C ASP A 4 6.18 -7.14 10.06
N LYS A 5 5.76 -6.51 11.17
CA LYS A 5 4.33 -6.28 11.46
C LYS A 5 3.73 -5.28 10.48
N VAL A 6 4.44 -4.20 10.18
CA VAL A 6 4.02 -3.18 9.21
C VAL A 6 3.93 -3.78 7.80
N LEU A 7 4.95 -4.54 7.38
CA LEU A 7 4.99 -5.17 6.06
C LEU A 7 3.91 -6.23 5.89
N SER A 8 3.69 -7.08 6.91
CA SER A 8 2.64 -8.10 6.89
C SER A 8 1.26 -7.45 6.72
N HIS A 9 1.00 -6.36 7.44
CA HIS A 9 -0.25 -5.62 7.31
C HIS A 9 -0.41 -5.00 5.91
N LEU A 10 0.63 -4.36 5.38
CA LEU A 10 0.63 -3.82 4.01
C LEU A 10 0.37 -4.90 2.95
N LYS A 11 0.97 -6.09 3.07
CA LYS A 11 0.74 -7.20 2.13
C LYS A 11 -0.73 -7.66 2.09
N LYS A 12 -1.44 -7.58 3.22
CA LYS A 12 -2.85 -7.96 3.30
C LYS A 12 -3.77 -6.97 2.57
N HIS A 13 -3.44 -5.68 2.60
CA HIS A 13 -4.30 -4.61 2.08
C HIS A 13 -3.81 -4.01 0.75
N GLY A 14 -2.56 -4.27 0.35
CA GLY A 14 -1.93 -3.78 -0.88
C GLY A 14 -1.41 -2.35 -0.75
N GLN A 15 -2.29 -1.41 -0.38
CA GLN A 15 -1.98 0.02 -0.24
C GLN A 15 -2.70 0.61 0.99
N LEU A 16 -1.98 1.36 1.82
CA LEU A 16 -2.50 2.00 3.03
C LEU A 16 -1.76 3.32 3.34
N LEU A 17 -2.39 4.20 4.12
CA LEU A 17 -1.76 5.36 4.73
C LEU A 17 -0.96 4.99 5.98
N ASP A 18 0.09 5.75 6.27
CA ASP A 18 0.87 5.61 7.50
C ASP A 18 0.01 5.72 8.77
N LEU A 19 -1.00 6.60 8.77
CA LEU A 19 -2.00 6.73 9.84
C LEU A 19 -2.87 5.48 10.00
N GLU A 20 -3.31 4.88 8.90
CA GLU A 20 -4.13 3.65 8.92
C GLU A 20 -3.32 2.47 9.44
N ILE A 21 -2.06 2.36 9.00
CA ILE A 21 -1.12 1.34 9.48
C ILE A 21 -0.89 1.51 10.99
N ALA A 22 -0.68 2.74 11.47
CA ALA A 22 -0.50 3.02 12.89
C ALA A 22 -1.74 2.61 13.71
N ALA A 23 -2.93 3.01 13.25
CA ALA A 23 -4.19 2.66 13.90
C ALA A 23 -4.42 1.14 13.94
N ALA A 24 -4.21 0.44 12.82
CA ALA A 24 -4.47 -0.99 12.71
C ALA A 24 -3.44 -1.86 13.46
N THR A 25 -2.18 -1.42 13.52
CA THR A 25 -1.11 -2.18 14.18
C THR A 25 -0.93 -1.84 15.66
N GLY A 26 -1.52 -0.74 16.13
CA GLY A 26 -1.33 -0.20 17.48
C GLY A 26 0.06 0.38 17.72
N ILE A 27 0.83 0.64 16.66
CA ILE A 27 2.18 1.19 16.74
C ILE A 27 2.10 2.71 16.62
N ALA A 28 2.89 3.44 17.40
CA ALA A 28 2.96 4.89 17.32
C ALA A 28 3.39 5.36 15.92
N LEU A 29 2.76 6.40 15.39
CA LEU A 29 3.00 6.91 14.03
C LEU A 29 4.49 7.17 13.71
N PRO A 30 5.31 7.78 14.60
CA PRO A 30 6.73 7.98 14.31
C PRO A 30 7.50 6.66 14.14
N GLN A 31 7.14 5.62 14.88
CA GLN A 31 7.75 4.30 14.77
C GLN A 31 7.33 3.57 13.49
N VAL A 32 6.07 3.75 13.06
CA VAL A 32 5.59 3.29 11.76
C VAL A 32 6.38 3.96 10.65
N ARG A 33 6.50 5.30 10.67
CA ARG A 33 7.27 6.06 9.68
C ARG A 33 8.73 5.63 9.60
N LYS A 34 9.37 5.36 10.75
CA LYS A 34 10.73 4.80 10.78
C LYS A 34 10.81 3.43 10.13
N SER A 35 9.85 2.55 10.43
CA SER A 35 9.78 1.22 9.83
C SER A 35 9.52 1.26 8.32
N LEU A 36 8.68 2.20 7.86
CA LEU A 36 8.40 2.44 6.44
C LEU A 36 9.64 2.95 5.70
N ALA A 37 10.41 3.87 6.29
CA ALA A 37 11.66 4.33 5.72
C ALA A 37 12.66 3.17 5.53
N ASP A 38 12.81 2.30 6.54
CA ASP A 38 13.68 1.13 6.46
C ASP A 38 13.22 0.14 5.37
N LEU A 39 11.90 -0.06 5.21
CA LEU A 39 11.33 -0.91 4.15
C LEU A 39 11.50 -0.29 2.75
N ALA A 40 11.40 1.04 2.63
CA ALA A 40 11.61 1.77 1.39
C ALA A 40 13.09 1.70 0.95
N THR A 41 14.04 1.84 1.89
CA THR A 41 15.48 1.64 1.61
C THR A 41 15.77 0.24 1.09
N ARG A 42 15.07 -0.78 1.62
CA ARG A 42 15.13 -2.16 1.14
C ARG A 42 14.36 -2.43 -0.16
N LYS A 43 13.69 -1.41 -0.71
CA LYS A 43 12.84 -1.49 -1.92
C LYS A 43 11.65 -2.44 -1.81
N GLU A 44 11.28 -2.86 -0.60
CA GLU A 44 10.14 -3.76 -0.36
C GLU A 44 8.80 -3.03 -0.52
N ILE A 45 8.81 -1.72 -0.31
CA ILE A 45 7.64 -0.85 -0.49
C ILE A 45 8.01 0.38 -1.31
N SER A 46 7.00 0.98 -1.93
CA SER A 46 7.05 2.34 -2.45
C SER A 46 6.21 3.24 -1.56
N GLN A 47 6.68 4.46 -1.30
CA GLN A 47 5.93 5.47 -0.54
C GLN A 47 5.88 6.80 -1.28
N CYS A 48 4.76 7.50 -1.16
CA CYS A 48 4.56 8.84 -1.70
C CYS A 48 4.07 9.77 -0.57
N SER A 49 4.57 10.99 -0.53
CA SER A 49 3.99 12.04 0.30
C SER A 49 2.62 12.43 -0.28
N VAL A 50 1.61 12.47 0.57
CA VAL A 50 0.23 12.79 0.18
C VAL A 50 -0.35 13.81 1.14
N THR A 51 -1.19 14.68 0.59
CA THR A 51 -2.02 15.60 1.36
C THR A 51 -3.47 15.14 1.22
N HIS A 52 -4.04 14.68 2.33
CA HIS A 52 -5.44 14.33 2.43
C HIS A 52 -6.23 15.47 3.07
N PHE A 53 -7.47 15.67 2.63
CA PHE A 53 -8.41 16.57 3.27
C PHE A 53 -9.54 15.75 3.88
N ASN A 54 -9.75 15.89 5.19
CA ASN A 54 -10.91 15.35 5.87
C ASN A 54 -11.85 16.52 6.22
N GLY A 55 -12.80 16.79 5.34
CA GLY A 55 -13.50 18.08 5.30
C GLY A 55 -12.51 19.21 5.04
N ASP A 56 -12.55 20.25 5.87
CA ASP A 56 -11.66 21.41 5.75
C ASP A 56 -10.29 21.20 6.41
N LYS A 57 -10.04 20.03 7.02
CA LYS A 57 -8.78 19.73 7.70
C LYS A 57 -7.80 19.07 6.75
N ARG A 58 -6.70 19.79 6.48
CA ARG A 58 -5.52 19.27 5.79
C ARG A 58 -4.75 18.30 6.69
N ILE A 59 -4.42 17.13 6.15
CA ILE A 59 -3.66 16.06 6.79
C ILE A 59 -2.55 15.65 5.84
N ASP A 60 -1.30 15.95 6.20
CA ASP A 60 -0.15 15.50 5.43
C ASP A 60 0.38 14.16 5.98
N GLY A 61 0.63 13.20 5.09
CA GLY A 61 1.03 11.85 5.45
C GLY A 61 1.73 11.11 4.31
N PHE A 62 1.84 9.79 4.47
CA PHE A 62 2.45 8.93 3.46
C PHE A 62 1.48 7.86 3.00
N GLN A 63 1.34 7.70 1.69
CA GLN A 63 0.68 6.55 1.08
C GLN A 63 1.74 5.52 0.72
N CYS A 64 1.57 4.30 1.24
CA CYS A 64 2.52 3.22 1.10
C CYS A 64 1.87 2.06 0.35
N ARG A 65 2.61 1.46 -0.60
CA ARG A 65 2.21 0.26 -1.34
C ARG A 65 3.36 -0.74 -1.39
N ILE A 66 3.03 -2.03 -1.47
CA ILE A 66 4.02 -3.09 -1.69
C ILE A 66 4.64 -2.94 -3.10
N SER A 67 5.97 -3.03 -3.18
CA SER A 67 6.67 -3.04 -4.47
C SER A 67 6.29 -4.28 -5.28
N GLY A 68 5.94 -4.09 -6.56
CA GLY A 68 5.55 -5.19 -7.44
C GLY A 68 4.17 -5.80 -7.17
N TYR A 69 3.36 -5.20 -6.30
CA TYR A 69 1.99 -5.65 -6.07
C TYR A 69 1.10 -5.35 -7.29
N ILE A 70 0.52 -6.41 -7.84
CA ILE A 70 -0.50 -6.33 -8.88
C ILE A 70 -1.84 -6.57 -8.20
N PRO A 71 -2.76 -5.59 -8.19
CA PRO A 71 -4.07 -5.77 -7.57
C PRO A 71 -4.84 -6.90 -8.26
N PRO A 72 -5.63 -7.68 -7.51
CA PRO A 72 -6.46 -8.71 -8.09
C PRO A 72 -7.46 -8.09 -9.09
N VAL A 73 -7.83 -8.88 -10.10
CA VAL A 73 -8.81 -8.46 -11.11
C VAL A 73 -10.11 -8.08 -10.40
N ALA A 74 -10.63 -6.89 -10.70
CA ALA A 74 -11.86 -6.40 -10.10
C ALA A 74 -13.02 -7.40 -10.30
N PRO A 75 -13.77 -7.75 -9.24
CA PRO A 75 -14.95 -8.61 -9.35
C PRO A 75 -15.93 -8.03 -10.37
N GLY A 76 -16.43 -8.87 -11.29
CA GLY A 76 -17.38 -8.46 -12.33
C GLY A 76 -16.75 -7.95 -13.63
N ARG A 77 -15.42 -7.86 -13.75
CA ARG A 77 -14.78 -7.72 -15.06
C ARG A 77 -15.01 -9.00 -15.84
N LYS A 78 -15.88 -8.96 -16.86
CA LYS A 78 -16.02 -10.08 -17.82
C LYS A 78 -14.62 -10.48 -18.29
N ALA A 79 -14.35 -11.80 -18.35
CA ALA A 79 -13.18 -12.29 -19.05
C ALA A 79 -13.17 -11.61 -20.43
N GLY A 80 -12.09 -10.89 -20.75
CA GLY A 80 -11.91 -10.41 -22.11
C GLY A 80 -12.07 -11.63 -23.01
N SER A 81 -12.94 -11.54 -24.01
CA SER A 81 -13.12 -12.61 -24.99
C SER A 81 -11.73 -13.07 -25.42
N ASN A 82 -11.35 -14.30 -25.03
CA ASN A 82 -10.15 -14.94 -25.52
C ASN A 82 -10.36 -15.06 -27.03
N LYS A 83 -9.88 -14.09 -27.82
CA LYS A 83 -9.61 -14.36 -29.23
C LYS A 83 -8.45 -15.33 -29.17
N SER A 84 -8.81 -16.61 -29.26
CA SER A 84 -7.92 -17.68 -29.66
C SER A 84 -6.96 -17.15 -30.71
N ALA A 85 -5.67 -17.22 -30.42
CA ALA A 85 -4.63 -17.08 -31.42
C ALA A 85 -4.96 -18.06 -32.55
N SER A 86 -5.44 -17.53 -33.67
CA SER A 86 -5.43 -18.26 -34.93
C SER A 86 -4.05 -18.04 -35.51
N SER A 87 -3.32 -19.14 -35.63
CA SER A 87 -2.09 -19.24 -36.41
C SER A 87 -2.27 -18.69 -37.82
N ASP A 88 -1.26 -17.96 -38.28
CA ASP A 88 -0.74 -18.01 -39.66
C ASP A 88 0.79 -17.81 -39.57
#